data_AF-A0A7J8JAW0-F1
#
_entry.id   AF-A0A7J8JAW0-F1
#
_cell.length_a   1.000
_cell.length_b   1.000
_cell.length_c   1.000
_cell.angle_alpha   90.00
_cell.angle_beta   90.00
_cell.angle_gamma   90.00
#
_symmetry.space_group_name_H-M   'P 1'
#
loop_
_entity.id
_entity.type
_entity.pdbx_description
1 polymer ?
#
loop_
_entity_poly.entity_id
_entity_poly.type
_entity_poly.pdbx_seq_one_letter_code
_entity_poly.pdbx_strand_id
1 'polypeptide(L)'
;MENMNKRDRPFIAIQKNDSSDNLVFHMKNGIRSIKYKPVDYQQLHALTEAKKLASASIELKIRKAVQTSKISKEQTLIKQHKQVWWQELQRLHEVRCKMEFEIKLFLNEENIGNECLSDLTNFEQELSEQWCTYLKNVINPIQRLRADLKYRQHHISQHSHSHTQLNPVKVLEEVDFVKEQLKAVFEKLSLEQQKLENNLSEWNIKILDHSSEEKSNLLSELPMELETLECPYPDLKSSICNEFCNFTEKYQKKLQDFDLQLEDIYRNFQLSEEDHWVYQAVLDQYPGDLCGRRTLYLDMLQRYFPHKSRHDLVEHEKYCDQYHFARKQRRILIANWNKNRRDFIQKAVLTLAEACATHEMESTLAKDRKKQQELCADLKAKVRCFAGVSVFAWIVI
;
A
#
# COMPACT_ATOMS: atom_id res chain seq x y z
N MET A 1 -25.93 25.06 -22.13
CA MET A 1 -26.67 25.71 -23.22
C MET A 1 -25.69 25.90 -24.37
N GLU A 2 -26.17 25.83 -25.63
CA GLU A 2 -25.36 25.93 -26.88
C GLU A 2 -24.34 24.78 -27.09
N ASN A 3 -23.87 24.40 -28.30
CA ASN A 3 -24.32 24.57 -29.71
C ASN A 3 -23.52 23.56 -30.58
N MET A 4 -23.99 22.89 -31.65
CA MET A 4 -25.31 22.72 -32.29
C MET A 4 -25.42 21.27 -32.85
N ASN A 5 -26.63 20.73 -33.04
CA ASN A 5 -26.85 19.51 -33.82
C ASN A 5 -26.91 19.85 -35.33
N LYS A 6 -25.98 19.34 -36.16
CA LYS A 6 -25.94 19.61 -37.62
C LYS A 6 -25.45 18.40 -38.42
N ARG A 7 -26.39 17.53 -38.80
CA ARG A 7 -26.37 16.75 -40.05
C ARG A 7 -27.75 16.13 -40.25
N ASP A 8 -28.57 16.79 -41.05
CA ASP A 8 -29.46 16.17 -42.03
C ASP A 8 -29.95 17.27 -42.97
N ARG A 9 -29.51 17.19 -44.23
CA ARG A 9 -30.09 17.96 -45.35
C ARG A 9 -30.45 16.95 -46.43
N PRO A 10 -31.73 16.75 -46.75
CA PRO A 10 -32.10 15.92 -47.89
C PRO A 10 -31.64 16.58 -49.19
N PHE A 11 -31.24 15.76 -50.16
CA PHE A 11 -30.90 16.23 -51.51
C PHE A 11 -32.15 16.79 -52.19
N ILE A 12 -32.19 18.11 -52.42
CA ILE A 12 -33.22 18.74 -53.25
C ILE A 12 -32.81 18.58 -54.71
N ALA A 13 -33.51 17.72 -55.44
CA ALA A 13 -33.40 17.64 -56.90
C ALA A 13 -34.18 18.79 -57.54
N ILE A 14 -33.49 19.70 -58.21
CA ILE A 14 -34.12 20.81 -58.96
C ILE A 14 -34.65 20.24 -60.28
N GLN A 15 -35.95 19.99 -60.36
CA GLN A 15 -36.61 19.54 -61.57
C GLN A 15 -36.99 20.76 -62.44
N LYS A 16 -36.26 20.99 -63.53
CA LYS A 16 -36.65 21.99 -64.56
C LYS A 16 -37.72 21.39 -65.47
N ASN A 17 -38.98 21.77 -65.25
CA ASN A 17 -40.09 21.46 -66.16
C ASN A 17 -40.16 22.52 -67.27
N ASP A 18 -39.50 22.27 -68.41
CA ASP A 18 -39.60 23.11 -69.62
C ASP A 18 -39.23 22.30 -70.90
N SER A 19 -39.92 21.20 -71.21
CA SER A 19 -39.81 20.55 -72.54
C SER A 19 -40.90 19.53 -72.96
N SER A 20 -42.05 19.45 -72.27
CA SER A 20 -43.11 18.46 -72.60
C SER A 20 -43.55 18.50 -74.07
N ASP A 21 -43.70 19.70 -74.61
CA ASP A 21 -44.34 19.91 -75.90
C ASP A 21 -43.42 19.54 -77.08
N ASN A 22 -42.11 19.66 -76.88
CA ASN A 22 -41.11 19.19 -77.84
C ASN A 22 -41.08 17.65 -77.94
N LEU A 23 -41.37 16.95 -76.84
CA LEU A 23 -41.35 15.48 -76.81
C LEU A 23 -42.48 14.87 -77.66
N VAL A 24 -43.67 15.48 -77.60
CA VAL A 24 -44.86 15.04 -78.36
C VAL A 24 -44.66 15.23 -79.88
N PHE A 25 -43.97 16.30 -80.29
CA PHE A 25 -43.67 16.54 -81.71
C PHE A 25 -42.65 15.54 -82.29
N HIS A 26 -41.67 15.10 -81.49
CA HIS A 26 -40.70 14.08 -81.91
C HIS A 26 -41.32 12.69 -82.10
N MET A 27 -42.33 12.33 -81.30
CA MET A 27 -42.94 11.00 -81.35
C MET A 27 -43.86 10.78 -82.56
N LYS A 28 -44.49 11.85 -83.09
CA LYS A 28 -45.36 11.77 -84.29
C LYS A 28 -44.61 11.68 -85.62
N ASN A 29 -43.40 12.23 -85.72
CA ASN A 29 -42.68 12.37 -87.00
C ASN A 29 -41.62 11.29 -87.28
N GLY A 30 -41.56 10.20 -86.49
CA GLY A 30 -40.68 9.05 -86.76
C GLY A 30 -39.17 9.34 -86.69
N ILE A 31 -38.77 10.53 -86.23
CA ILE A 31 -37.36 10.91 -86.09
C ILE A 31 -36.79 10.23 -84.85
N ARG A 32 -36.23 9.02 -85.01
CA ARG A 32 -35.38 8.39 -84.00
C ARG A 32 -34.23 9.33 -83.65
N SER A 33 -34.18 9.81 -82.41
CA SER A 33 -33.07 10.63 -81.93
C SER A 33 -31.82 9.77 -81.73
N ILE A 34 -31.01 9.65 -82.79
CA ILE A 34 -29.66 9.06 -82.72
C ILE A 34 -28.71 10.07 -82.05
N LYS A 35 -29.03 10.45 -80.80
CA LYS A 35 -28.36 11.51 -80.03
C LYS A 35 -27.81 11.05 -78.68
N TYR A 36 -27.61 9.74 -78.50
CA TYR A 36 -26.63 9.27 -77.52
C TYR A 36 -25.24 9.43 -78.14
N LYS A 37 -24.47 10.41 -77.66
CA LYS A 37 -23.03 10.46 -77.95
C LYS A 37 -22.41 9.14 -77.46
N PRO A 38 -21.49 8.51 -78.21
CA PRO A 38 -20.82 7.30 -77.74
C PRO A 38 -20.15 7.59 -76.39
N VAL A 39 -20.38 6.72 -75.42
CA VAL A 39 -19.74 6.80 -74.10
C VAL A 39 -18.27 6.49 -74.29
N ASP A 40 -17.41 7.47 -73.99
CA ASP A 40 -15.97 7.27 -74.01
C ASP A 40 -15.54 6.47 -72.78
N TYR A 41 -15.49 5.14 -72.95
CA TYR A 41 -15.03 4.21 -71.93
C TYR A 41 -13.56 4.41 -71.56
N GLN A 42 -12.71 4.96 -72.44
CA GLN A 42 -11.32 5.29 -72.12
C GLN A 42 -11.27 6.49 -71.17
N GLN A 43 -12.05 7.53 -71.44
CA GLN A 43 -12.17 8.68 -70.54
C GLN A 43 -12.78 8.28 -69.18
N LEU A 44 -13.80 7.41 -69.16
CA LEU A 44 -14.39 6.91 -67.92
C LEU A 44 -13.39 6.06 -67.10
N HIS A 45 -12.61 5.20 -67.76
CA HIS A 45 -11.56 4.42 -67.12
C HIS A 45 -10.46 5.33 -66.56
N ALA A 46 -9.98 6.31 -67.34
CA ALA A 46 -8.99 7.29 -66.89
C ALA A 46 -9.47 8.11 -65.68
N LEU A 47 -10.75 8.54 -65.67
CA LEU A 47 -11.38 9.20 -64.52
C LEU A 47 -11.46 8.28 -63.30
N THR A 48 -11.75 6.99 -63.51
CA THR A 48 -11.84 5.99 -62.44
C THR A 48 -10.47 5.72 -61.81
N GLU A 49 -9.42 5.53 -62.63
CA GLU A 49 -8.05 5.35 -62.14
C GLU A 49 -7.52 6.63 -61.47
N ALA A 50 -7.79 7.82 -62.02
CA ALA A 50 -7.45 9.08 -61.37
C ALA A 50 -8.16 9.23 -60.00
N LYS A 51 -9.42 8.78 -59.87
CA LYS A 51 -10.15 8.75 -58.60
C LYS A 51 -9.59 7.72 -57.62
N LYS A 52 -9.19 6.53 -58.08
CA LYS A 52 -8.49 5.52 -57.24
C LYS A 52 -7.17 6.06 -56.70
N LEU A 53 -6.33 6.64 -57.56
CA LEU A 53 -5.05 7.24 -57.19
C LEU A 53 -5.24 8.42 -56.21
N ALA A 54 -6.24 9.28 -56.44
CA ALA A 54 -6.60 10.34 -55.50
C ALA A 54 -7.06 9.79 -54.15
N SER A 55 -7.87 8.72 -54.13
CA SER A 55 -8.33 8.05 -52.91
C SER A 55 -7.16 7.44 -52.13
N ALA A 56 -6.26 6.72 -52.79
CA ALA A 56 -5.06 6.14 -52.18
C ALA A 56 -4.12 7.24 -51.62
N SER A 57 -4.00 8.38 -52.29
CA SER A 57 -3.25 9.55 -51.80
C SER A 57 -3.89 10.16 -50.55
N ILE A 58 -5.22 10.26 -50.49
CA ILE A 58 -5.96 10.71 -49.31
C ILE A 58 -5.79 9.70 -48.16
N GLU A 59 -5.92 8.40 -48.42
CA GLU A 59 -5.73 7.36 -47.42
C GLU A 59 -4.31 7.38 -46.84
N LEU A 60 -3.28 7.53 -47.68
CA LEU A 60 -1.89 7.68 -47.24
C LEU A 60 -1.72 8.90 -46.32
N LYS A 61 -2.36 10.04 -46.64
CA LYS A 61 -2.35 11.23 -45.78
C LYS A 61 -3.06 10.99 -44.45
N ILE A 62 -4.19 10.29 -44.44
CA ILE A 62 -4.91 9.90 -43.22
C ILE A 62 -4.04 9.00 -42.35
N ARG A 63 -3.46 7.92 -42.91
CA ARG A 63 -2.56 7.00 -42.19
C ARG A 63 -1.37 7.76 -41.57
N LYS A 64 -0.72 8.66 -42.32
CA LYS A 64 0.36 9.53 -41.80
C LYS A 64 -0.12 10.43 -40.66
N ALA A 65 -1.25 11.12 -40.80
CA ALA A 65 -1.79 11.99 -39.76
C ALA A 65 -2.15 11.22 -38.47
N VAL A 66 -2.73 10.03 -38.60
CA VAL A 66 -3.02 9.13 -37.46
C VAL A 66 -1.73 8.69 -36.77
N GLN A 67 -0.68 8.33 -37.52
CA GLN A 67 0.61 7.93 -36.95
C GLN A 67 1.30 9.08 -36.21
N THR A 68 1.33 10.29 -36.79
CA THR A 68 1.86 11.49 -36.12
C THR A 68 1.07 11.83 -34.86
N SER A 69 -0.27 11.69 -34.88
CA SER A 69 -1.12 11.89 -33.71
C SER A 69 -0.82 10.86 -32.61
N LYS A 70 -0.64 9.58 -32.95
CA LYS A 70 -0.26 8.52 -31.99
C LYS A 70 1.10 8.81 -31.34
N ILE A 71 2.10 9.19 -32.14
CA ILE A 71 3.45 9.53 -31.64
C ILE A 71 3.39 10.77 -30.72
N SER A 72 2.64 11.81 -31.09
CA SER A 72 2.49 13.02 -30.27
C SER A 72 1.82 12.75 -28.92
N LYS A 73 0.77 11.90 -28.89
CA LYS A 73 0.13 11.45 -27.65
C LYS A 73 1.10 10.67 -26.77
N GLU A 74 1.83 9.72 -27.34
CA GLU A 74 2.82 8.90 -26.63
C GLU A 74 3.95 9.76 -26.04
N GLN A 75 4.48 10.72 -26.81
CA GLN A 75 5.48 11.67 -26.31
C GLN A 75 4.95 12.55 -25.18
N THR A 76 3.65 12.87 -25.17
CA THR A 76 3.00 13.64 -24.10
C THR A 76 2.86 12.80 -22.83
N LEU A 77 2.40 11.55 -22.94
CA LEU A 77 2.33 10.60 -21.83
C LEU A 77 3.71 10.35 -21.21
N ILE A 78 4.74 10.09 -22.02
CA ILE A 78 6.12 9.89 -21.53
C ILE A 78 6.64 11.13 -20.79
N LYS A 79 6.30 12.35 -21.23
CA LYS A 79 6.65 13.58 -20.49
C LYS A 79 5.97 13.65 -19.12
N GLN A 80 4.68 13.29 -19.06
CA GLN A 80 3.92 13.26 -17.80
C GLN A 80 4.49 12.20 -16.83
N HIS A 81 4.78 10.99 -17.29
CA HIS A 81 5.41 9.94 -16.47
C HIS A 81 6.79 10.36 -15.96
N LYS A 82 7.63 10.95 -16.81
CA LYS A 82 8.94 11.49 -16.38
C LYS A 82 8.79 12.58 -15.31
N GLN A 83 7.80 13.45 -15.41
CA GLN A 83 7.54 14.47 -14.40
C GLN A 83 7.15 13.83 -13.06
N VAL A 84 6.26 12.83 -13.07
CA VAL A 84 5.85 12.08 -11.87
C VAL A 84 7.06 11.40 -11.23
N TRP A 85 7.88 10.69 -12.01
CA TRP A 85 9.09 10.02 -11.50
C TRP A 85 10.13 11.00 -10.92
N TRP A 86 10.28 12.20 -11.49
CA TRP A 86 11.14 13.23 -10.91
C TRP A 86 10.63 13.76 -9.57
N GLN A 87 9.31 14.00 -9.45
CA GLN A 87 8.68 14.41 -8.20
C GLN A 87 8.79 13.31 -7.13
N GLU A 88 8.56 12.07 -7.52
CA GLU A 88 8.63 10.92 -6.61
C GLU A 88 10.06 10.62 -6.16
N LEU A 89 11.06 10.73 -7.05
CA LEU A 89 12.48 10.62 -6.68
C LEU A 89 12.86 11.68 -5.66
N GLN A 90 12.39 12.93 -5.82
CA GLN A 90 12.61 13.99 -4.85
C GLN A 90 11.91 13.66 -3.51
N ARG A 91 10.64 13.27 -3.53
CA ARG A 91 9.87 12.90 -2.33
C ARG A 91 10.54 11.76 -1.56
N LEU A 92 10.98 10.71 -2.26
CA LEU A 92 11.69 9.57 -1.67
C LEU A 92 13.04 9.99 -1.08
N HIS A 93 13.78 10.90 -1.74
CA HIS A 93 15.02 11.44 -1.21
C HIS A 93 14.80 12.25 0.08
N GLU A 94 13.80 13.13 0.10
CA GLU A 94 13.43 13.93 1.27
C GLU A 94 12.98 13.05 2.45
N VAL A 95 12.12 12.05 2.20
CA VAL A 95 11.67 11.08 3.20
C VAL A 95 12.84 10.25 3.73
N ARG A 96 13.74 9.79 2.85
CA ARG A 96 14.94 9.04 3.26
C ARG A 96 15.84 9.89 4.15
N CYS A 97 16.17 11.11 3.76
CA CYS A 97 17.01 11.99 4.57
C CYS A 97 16.37 12.38 5.91
N LYS A 98 15.04 12.52 5.97
CA LYS A 98 14.30 12.71 7.23
C LYS A 98 14.41 11.48 8.13
N MET A 99 14.20 10.28 7.59
CA MET A 99 14.30 9.02 8.34
C MET A 99 15.74 8.75 8.81
N GLU A 100 16.74 8.98 7.94
CA GLU A 100 18.17 8.90 8.28
C GLU A 100 18.53 9.88 9.42
N PHE A 101 17.94 11.07 9.43
CA PHE A 101 18.13 12.04 10.52
C PHE A 101 17.43 11.60 11.82
N GLU A 102 16.20 11.08 11.75
CA GLU A 102 15.47 10.56 12.92
C GLU A 102 16.18 9.35 13.55
N ILE A 103 16.69 8.42 12.73
CA ILE A 103 17.52 7.28 13.20
C ILE A 103 18.80 7.80 13.86
N LYS A 104 19.49 8.76 13.25
CA LYS A 104 20.69 9.36 13.84
C LYS A 104 20.39 10.12 15.12
N LEU A 105 19.26 10.80 15.24
CA LEU A 105 18.85 11.44 16.49
C LEU A 105 18.65 10.38 17.57
N PHE A 106 17.90 9.31 17.28
CA PHE A 106 17.65 8.21 18.21
C PHE A 106 18.92 7.48 18.68
N LEU A 107 19.94 7.34 17.81
CA LEU A 107 21.24 6.75 18.15
C LEU A 107 22.19 7.72 18.89
N ASN A 108 22.03 9.04 18.69
CA ASN A 108 22.88 10.07 19.32
C ASN A 108 22.28 10.68 20.59
N GLU A 109 20.98 10.52 20.85
CA GLU A 109 20.40 10.77 22.17
C GLU A 109 21.17 9.92 23.18
N GLU A 110 21.70 10.57 24.22
CA GLU A 110 22.40 9.91 25.33
C GLU A 110 21.40 9.05 26.14
N ASN A 111 20.99 7.93 25.57
CA ASN A 111 20.20 6.88 26.20
C ASN A 111 21.12 6.10 27.14
N ILE A 112 21.44 6.74 28.26
CA ILE A 112 22.26 6.24 29.37
C ILE A 112 21.71 4.87 29.80
N GLY A 113 22.37 3.79 29.34
CA GLY A 113 22.10 2.42 29.75
C GLY A 113 21.69 1.41 28.66
N ASN A 114 21.62 1.77 27.38
CA ASN A 114 21.27 0.79 26.33
C ASN A 114 22.48 0.31 25.49
N GLU A 115 23.17 -0.70 26.00
CA GLU A 115 24.37 -1.34 25.42
C GLU A 115 24.17 -1.80 23.95
N CYS A 116 22.94 -2.21 23.60
CA CYS A 116 22.56 -2.60 22.24
C CYS A 116 22.64 -1.45 21.21
N LEU A 117 22.40 -0.19 21.62
CA LEU A 117 22.50 0.96 20.70
C LEU A 117 23.96 1.30 20.40
N SER A 118 24.87 1.16 21.38
CA SER A 118 26.31 1.30 21.14
C SER A 118 26.85 0.24 20.18
N ASP A 119 26.38 -1.01 20.28
CA ASP A 119 26.74 -2.06 19.34
C ASP A 119 26.30 -1.73 17.91
N LEU A 120 25.08 -1.21 17.72
CA LEU A 120 24.60 -0.77 16.40
C LEU A 120 25.47 0.33 15.79
N THR A 121 25.91 1.32 16.57
CA THR A 121 26.82 2.37 16.09
C THR A 121 28.21 1.81 15.74
N ASN A 122 28.71 0.85 16.52
CA ASN A 122 29.96 0.14 16.21
C ASN A 122 29.83 -0.64 14.89
N PHE A 123 28.70 -1.33 14.65
CA PHE A 123 28.42 -2.02 13.39
C PHE A 123 28.26 -1.05 12.21
N GLU A 124 27.65 0.13 12.38
CA GLU A 124 27.60 1.17 11.33
C GLU A 124 29.02 1.60 10.91
N GLN A 125 29.90 1.85 11.88
CA GLN A 125 31.28 2.22 11.60
C GLN A 125 32.03 1.08 10.90
N GLU A 126 31.96 -0.16 11.40
CA GLU A 126 32.63 -1.30 10.79
C GLU A 126 32.15 -1.52 9.34
N LEU A 127 30.83 -1.47 9.10
CA LEU A 127 30.26 -1.58 7.75
C LEU A 127 30.74 -0.45 6.83
N SER A 128 30.86 0.78 7.33
CA SER A 128 31.39 1.92 6.57
C SER A 128 32.86 1.73 6.18
N GLU A 129 33.69 1.22 7.10
CA GLU A 129 35.10 0.91 6.87
C GLU A 129 35.29 -0.27 5.90
N GLN A 130 34.50 -1.34 6.07
CA GLN A 130 34.45 -2.48 5.16
C GLN A 130 33.98 -2.04 3.76
N TRP A 131 32.95 -1.19 3.66
CA TRP A 131 32.44 -0.67 2.39
C TRP A 131 33.46 0.22 1.67
N CYS A 132 34.15 1.10 2.41
CA CYS A 132 35.25 1.90 1.88
C CYS A 132 36.42 1.03 1.39
N THR A 133 36.71 -0.06 2.08
CA THR A 133 37.74 -1.04 1.68
C THR A 133 37.32 -1.83 0.45
N TYR A 134 36.06 -2.28 0.40
CA TYR A 134 35.46 -2.94 -0.75
C TYR A 134 35.48 -2.06 -2.00
N LEU A 135 35.00 -0.81 -1.91
CA LEU A 135 35.03 0.16 -2.99
C LEU A 135 36.46 0.40 -3.49
N LYS A 136 37.44 0.58 -2.59
CA LYS A 136 38.86 0.69 -2.98
C LYS A 136 39.34 -0.56 -3.73
N ASN A 137 39.00 -1.76 -3.24
CA ASN A 137 39.45 -3.02 -3.85
C ASN A 137 38.84 -3.29 -5.23
N VAL A 138 37.61 -2.84 -5.50
CA VAL A 138 36.94 -3.01 -6.80
C VAL A 138 37.26 -1.88 -7.78
N ILE A 139 37.30 -0.63 -7.31
CA ILE A 139 37.48 0.54 -8.18
C ILE A 139 38.95 0.77 -8.54
N ASN A 140 39.89 0.55 -7.60
CA ASN A 140 41.31 0.82 -7.87
C ASN A 140 41.90 -0.03 -9.01
N PRO A 141 41.62 -1.35 -9.15
CA PRO A 141 42.08 -2.13 -10.30
C PRO A 141 41.58 -1.56 -11.63
N ILE A 142 40.30 -1.19 -11.71
CA ILE A 142 39.68 -0.61 -12.91
C ILE A 142 40.32 0.76 -13.24
N GLN A 143 40.54 1.61 -12.23
CA GLN A 143 41.19 2.90 -12.42
C GLN A 143 42.66 2.77 -12.83
N ARG A 144 43.41 1.84 -12.22
CA ARG A 144 44.80 1.54 -12.57
C ARG A 144 44.92 1.02 -14.00
N LEU A 145 44.11 0.03 -14.37
CA LEU A 145 44.02 -0.48 -15.75
C LEU A 145 43.70 0.66 -16.74
N ARG A 146 42.71 1.51 -16.43
CA ARG A 146 42.34 2.65 -17.28
C ARG A 146 43.45 3.70 -17.41
N ALA A 147 44.23 3.94 -16.36
CA ALA A 147 45.35 4.87 -16.37
C ALA A 147 46.55 4.32 -17.16
N ASP A 148 46.89 3.05 -16.94
CA ASP A 148 47.94 2.33 -17.66
C ASP A 148 47.62 2.22 -19.17
N LEU A 149 46.40 1.83 -19.55
CA LEU A 149 45.98 1.78 -20.95
C LEU A 149 46.11 3.15 -21.64
N LYS A 150 45.72 4.25 -20.96
CA LYS A 150 45.93 5.62 -21.46
C LYS A 150 47.41 5.97 -21.61
N TYR A 151 48.24 5.62 -20.63
CA TYR A 151 49.68 5.85 -20.68
C TYR A 151 50.32 5.12 -21.87
N ARG A 152 50.02 3.82 -22.04
CA ARG A 152 50.46 3.01 -23.19
C ARG A 152 49.98 3.63 -24.52
N GLN A 153 48.74 4.09 -24.60
CA GLN A 153 48.18 4.78 -25.77
C GLN A 153 48.92 6.09 -26.10
N HIS A 154 49.26 6.91 -25.10
CA HIS A 154 50.01 8.15 -25.32
C HIS A 154 51.44 7.88 -25.79
N HIS A 155 52.12 6.85 -25.26
CA HIS A 155 53.45 6.47 -25.74
C HIS A 155 53.46 5.97 -27.19
N ILE A 156 52.45 5.18 -27.61
CA ILE A 156 52.27 4.80 -29.03
C ILE A 156 52.12 6.05 -29.91
N SER A 157 51.41 7.07 -29.44
CA SER A 157 51.15 8.30 -30.21
C SER A 157 52.33 9.28 -30.25
N GLN A 158 53.33 9.14 -29.38
CA GLN A 158 54.45 10.10 -29.25
C GLN A 158 55.79 9.55 -29.78
N HIS A 159 55.98 8.23 -29.85
CA HIS A 159 57.22 7.63 -30.33
C HIS A 159 57.02 6.74 -31.56
N SER A 160 57.14 7.33 -32.75
CA SER A 160 57.13 6.58 -34.02
C SER A 160 58.38 5.72 -34.28
N HIS A 161 59.46 5.87 -33.47
CA HIS A 161 60.78 5.31 -33.79
C HIS A 161 61.56 4.66 -32.62
N SER A 162 60.95 4.40 -31.46
CA SER A 162 61.60 3.62 -30.39
C SER A 162 60.98 2.23 -30.25
N HIS A 163 61.80 1.18 -30.38
CA HIS A 163 61.42 -0.25 -30.33
C HIS A 163 60.97 -0.76 -28.94
N THR A 164 60.11 -0.02 -28.22
CA THR A 164 59.39 -0.57 -27.07
C THR A 164 58.27 -1.46 -27.60
N GLN A 165 58.56 -2.74 -27.75
CA GLN A 165 57.66 -3.76 -28.30
C GLN A 165 56.49 -4.03 -27.33
N LEU A 166 55.47 -3.16 -27.35
CA LEU A 166 54.21 -3.36 -26.66
C LEU A 166 53.57 -4.64 -27.17
N ASN A 167 53.49 -5.66 -26.31
CA ASN A 167 52.88 -6.94 -26.66
C ASN A 167 51.36 -6.87 -26.46
N PRO A 168 50.54 -6.81 -27.53
CA PRO A 168 49.09 -6.67 -27.41
C PRO A 168 48.43 -7.86 -26.72
N VAL A 169 49.05 -9.05 -26.75
CA VAL A 169 48.54 -10.25 -26.07
C VAL A 169 48.56 -10.04 -24.55
N LYS A 170 49.65 -9.52 -24.00
CA LYS A 170 49.76 -9.21 -22.56
C LYS A 170 48.76 -8.15 -22.10
N VAL A 171 48.45 -7.16 -22.95
CA VAL A 171 47.45 -6.13 -22.64
C VAL A 171 46.04 -6.74 -22.57
N LEU A 172 45.72 -7.68 -23.46
CA LEU A 172 44.46 -8.41 -23.43
C LEU A 172 44.37 -9.32 -22.21
N GLU A 173 45.44 -10.05 -21.89
CA GLU A 173 45.55 -10.88 -20.67
C GLU A 173 45.30 -10.06 -19.38
N GLU A 174 45.90 -8.87 -19.26
CA GLU A 174 45.66 -7.95 -18.12
C GLU A 174 44.21 -7.45 -18.05
N VAL A 175 43.60 -7.11 -19.20
CA VAL A 175 42.20 -6.66 -19.27
C VAL A 175 41.25 -7.79 -18.87
N ASP A 176 41.46 -9.00 -19.39
CA ASP A 176 40.61 -10.16 -19.13
C ASP A 176 40.78 -10.68 -17.69
N PHE A 177 42.00 -10.60 -17.12
CA PHE A 177 42.24 -10.86 -15.70
C PHE A 177 41.43 -9.91 -14.80
N VAL A 178 41.38 -8.60 -15.08
CA VAL A 178 40.57 -7.65 -14.31
C VAL A 178 39.06 -7.90 -14.50
N LYS A 179 38.61 -8.34 -15.69
CA LYS A 179 37.21 -8.74 -15.90
C LYS A 179 36.84 -9.97 -15.07
N GLU A 180 37.66 -11.03 -15.07
CA GLU A 180 37.39 -12.23 -14.29
C GLU A 180 37.46 -11.96 -12.78
N GLN A 181 38.36 -11.08 -12.30
CA GLN A 181 38.32 -10.60 -10.91
C GLN A 181 37.00 -9.89 -10.59
N LEU A 182 36.54 -8.97 -11.44
CA LEU A 182 35.30 -8.24 -11.23
C LEU A 182 34.09 -9.17 -11.24
N LYS A 183 34.07 -10.15 -12.15
CA LYS A 183 33.04 -11.17 -12.25
C LYS A 183 33.00 -12.06 -11.00
N ALA A 184 34.14 -12.57 -10.53
CA ALA A 184 34.21 -13.35 -9.30
C ALA A 184 33.74 -12.56 -8.06
N VAL A 185 34.01 -11.25 -8.02
CA VAL A 185 33.48 -10.36 -6.96
C VAL A 185 31.96 -10.22 -7.05
N PHE A 186 31.38 -10.03 -8.24
CA PHE A 186 29.93 -9.98 -8.42
C PHE A 186 29.24 -11.31 -8.11
N GLU A 187 29.82 -12.44 -8.53
CA GLU A 187 29.32 -13.78 -8.20
C GLU A 187 29.32 -13.99 -6.67
N LYS A 188 30.42 -13.64 -5.99
CA LYS A 188 30.49 -13.69 -4.53
C LYS A 188 29.43 -12.81 -3.86
N LEU A 189 29.29 -11.55 -4.29
CA LEU A 189 28.25 -10.64 -3.78
C LEU A 189 26.84 -11.20 -3.97
N SER A 190 26.54 -11.78 -5.14
CA SER A 190 25.21 -12.34 -5.41
C SER A 190 24.87 -13.50 -4.47
N LEU A 191 25.86 -14.30 -4.08
CA LEU A 191 25.72 -15.39 -3.11
C LEU A 191 25.60 -14.89 -1.67
N GLU A 192 26.34 -13.84 -1.30
CA GLU A 192 26.19 -13.16 0.00
C GLU A 192 24.82 -12.48 0.14
N GLN A 193 24.33 -11.81 -0.92
CA GLN A 193 22.99 -11.25 -1.00
C GLN A 193 21.93 -12.35 -0.82
N GLN A 194 21.98 -13.42 -1.61
CA GLN A 194 21.01 -14.52 -1.52
C GLN A 194 21.01 -15.16 -0.12
N LYS A 195 22.17 -15.29 0.52
CA LYS A 195 22.28 -15.78 1.89
C LYS A 195 21.62 -14.83 2.91
N LEU A 196 21.80 -13.53 2.75
CA LEU A 196 21.15 -12.52 3.60
C LEU A 196 19.63 -12.50 3.40
N GLU A 197 19.15 -12.56 2.15
CA GLU A 197 17.73 -12.64 1.81
C GLU A 197 17.06 -13.89 2.41
N ASN A 198 17.71 -15.06 2.32
CA ASN A 198 17.24 -16.29 2.96
C ASN A 198 17.17 -16.16 4.49
N ASN A 199 18.21 -15.62 5.12
CA ASN A 199 18.22 -15.38 6.57
C ASN A 199 17.08 -14.42 6.99
N LEU A 200 16.89 -13.31 6.26
CA LEU A 200 15.84 -12.33 6.54
C LEU A 200 14.44 -12.92 6.33
N SER A 201 14.25 -13.80 5.35
CA SER A 201 13.01 -14.56 5.16
C SER A 201 12.69 -15.43 6.38
N GLU A 202 13.69 -16.17 6.90
CA GLU A 202 13.53 -16.99 8.12
C GLU A 202 13.17 -16.14 9.36
N TRP A 203 13.76 -14.94 9.49
CA TRP A 203 13.40 -13.99 10.56
C TRP A 203 12.00 -13.38 10.38
N ASN A 204 11.59 -13.06 9.16
CA ASN A 204 10.24 -12.54 8.88
C ASN A 204 9.15 -13.53 9.30
N ILE A 205 9.35 -14.83 9.05
CA ILE A 205 8.44 -15.89 9.51
C ILE A 205 8.31 -15.86 11.03
N LYS A 206 9.44 -15.87 11.76
CA LYS A 206 9.46 -15.81 13.24
C LYS A 206 8.77 -14.55 13.80
N ILE A 207 8.99 -13.40 13.18
CA ILE A 207 8.35 -12.12 13.59
C ILE A 207 6.84 -12.14 13.32
N LEU A 208 6.41 -12.72 12.19
CA LEU A 208 4.98 -12.89 11.87
C LEU A 208 4.29 -13.81 12.87
N ASP A 209 4.89 -14.95 13.20
CA ASP A 209 4.39 -15.92 14.19
C ASP A 209 4.22 -15.26 15.57
N HIS A 210 5.27 -14.58 16.08
CA HIS A 210 5.19 -13.85 17.34
C HIS A 210 4.09 -12.76 17.33
N SER A 211 3.94 -12.01 16.23
CA SER A 211 2.87 -11.01 16.12
C SER A 211 1.47 -11.63 16.01
N SER A 212 1.36 -12.91 15.65
CA SER A 212 0.11 -13.65 15.57
C SER A 212 -0.31 -14.11 16.98
N GLU A 213 0.60 -14.74 17.72
CA GLU A 213 0.39 -15.18 19.10
C GLU A 213 0.07 -14.00 20.05
N GLU A 214 0.79 -12.87 19.95
CA GLU A 214 0.47 -11.69 20.73
C GLU A 214 -0.95 -11.17 20.46
N LYS A 215 -1.42 -11.22 19.20
CA LYS A 215 -2.78 -10.75 18.84
C LYS A 215 -3.88 -11.67 19.32
N SER A 216 -3.66 -12.98 19.42
CA SER A 216 -4.63 -13.91 19.99
C SER A 216 -4.67 -13.81 21.52
N ASN A 217 -3.51 -13.70 22.17
CA ASN A 217 -3.41 -13.70 23.64
C ASN A 217 -3.98 -12.40 24.24
N LEU A 218 -3.67 -11.23 23.63
CA LEU A 218 -4.21 -9.93 24.04
C LEU A 218 -5.74 -9.84 24.04
N LEU A 219 -6.44 -10.71 23.31
CA LEU A 219 -7.90 -10.77 23.25
C LEU A 219 -8.52 -11.81 24.20
N SER A 220 -7.72 -12.65 24.86
CA SER A 220 -8.23 -13.72 25.74
C SER A 220 -7.91 -13.51 27.22
N GLU A 221 -6.92 -12.69 27.55
CA GLU A 221 -6.50 -12.49 28.94
C GLU A 221 -7.49 -11.60 29.72
N LEU A 222 -7.84 -12.04 30.93
CA LEU A 222 -8.63 -11.25 31.86
C LEU A 222 -7.76 -10.06 32.34
N PRO A 223 -8.29 -8.83 32.40
CA PRO A 223 -7.53 -7.69 32.92
C PRO A 223 -7.02 -7.96 34.35
N MET A 224 -5.71 -7.83 34.56
CA MET A 224 -5.06 -8.04 35.86
C MET A 224 -5.69 -7.16 36.96
N GLU A 225 -6.21 -6.00 36.57
CA GLU A 225 -6.98 -5.08 37.43
C GLU A 225 -8.26 -5.72 38.00
N LEU A 226 -8.91 -6.61 37.26
CA LEU A 226 -10.09 -7.36 37.72
C LEU A 226 -9.72 -8.62 38.51
N GLU A 227 -8.57 -9.24 38.22
CA GLU A 227 -8.08 -10.38 39.00
C GLU A 227 -7.66 -9.96 40.41
N THR A 228 -6.84 -8.92 40.51
CA THR A 228 -6.22 -8.44 41.76
C THR A 228 -7.18 -7.76 42.75
N LEU A 229 -8.35 -7.28 42.30
CA LEU A 229 -9.35 -6.67 43.17
C LEU A 229 -10.05 -7.70 44.07
N GLU A 230 -9.80 -7.64 45.37
CA GLU A 230 -10.60 -8.36 46.37
C GLU A 230 -12.02 -7.75 46.46
N CYS A 231 -13.04 -8.59 46.45
CA CYS A 231 -14.45 -8.19 46.55
C CYS A 231 -15.19 -9.12 47.51
N PRO A 232 -15.95 -8.60 48.50
CA PRO A 232 -16.69 -9.41 49.46
C PRO A 232 -17.92 -10.12 48.85
N TYR A 233 -18.31 -9.77 47.62
CA TYR A 233 -19.43 -10.37 46.89
C TYR A 233 -18.93 -11.16 45.66
N PRO A 234 -18.65 -12.48 45.78
CA PRO A 234 -18.09 -13.28 44.69
C PRO A 234 -19.03 -13.38 43.47
N ASP A 235 -20.34 -13.34 43.68
CA ASP A 235 -21.35 -13.35 42.61
C ASP A 235 -21.27 -12.07 41.75
N LEU A 236 -20.96 -10.92 42.36
CA LEU A 236 -20.75 -9.67 41.63
C LEU A 236 -19.45 -9.71 40.82
N LYS A 237 -18.35 -10.18 41.42
CA LYS A 237 -17.05 -10.33 40.72
C LYS A 237 -17.18 -11.29 39.52
N SER A 238 -17.80 -12.45 39.70
CA SER A 238 -18.02 -13.42 38.62
C SER A 238 -18.97 -12.90 37.53
N SER A 239 -20.04 -12.18 37.89
CA SER A 239 -20.93 -11.50 36.93
C SER A 239 -20.17 -10.49 36.05
N ILE A 240 -19.33 -9.65 36.66
CA ILE A 240 -18.50 -8.67 35.95
C ILE A 240 -17.49 -9.35 35.00
N CYS A 241 -16.82 -10.41 35.45
CA CYS A 241 -15.91 -11.18 34.61
C CYS A 241 -16.63 -11.86 33.44
N ASN A 242 -17.80 -12.46 33.68
CA ASN A 242 -18.62 -13.07 32.63
C ASN A 242 -19.08 -12.04 31.58
N GLU A 243 -19.50 -10.84 32.01
CA GLU A 243 -19.83 -9.76 31.08
C GLU A 243 -18.61 -9.26 30.29
N PHE A 244 -17.42 -9.26 30.88
CA PHE A 244 -16.18 -8.96 30.15
C PHE A 244 -15.85 -10.00 29.07
N CYS A 245 -15.99 -11.29 29.39
CA CYS A 245 -15.83 -12.38 28.43
C CYS A 245 -16.86 -12.30 27.31
N ASN A 246 -18.15 -12.16 27.66
CA ASN A 246 -19.26 -11.96 26.72
C ASN A 246 -19.06 -10.73 25.81
N PHE A 247 -18.52 -9.64 26.35
CA PHE A 247 -18.15 -8.45 25.59
C PHE A 247 -17.02 -8.76 24.61
N THR A 248 -15.94 -9.40 25.07
CA THR A 248 -14.74 -9.63 24.26
C THR A 248 -14.98 -10.64 23.15
N GLU A 249 -15.72 -11.73 23.40
CA GLU A 249 -16.17 -12.68 22.38
C GLU A 249 -16.91 -12.00 21.21
N LYS A 250 -17.75 -11.00 21.50
CA LYS A 250 -18.51 -10.26 20.46
C LYS A 250 -17.59 -9.46 19.54
N TYR A 251 -16.42 -9.02 20.02
CA TYR A 251 -15.40 -8.38 19.17
C TYR A 251 -14.55 -9.42 18.45
N GLN A 252 -14.17 -10.52 19.11
CA GLN A 252 -13.41 -11.61 18.51
C GLN A 252 -14.14 -12.23 17.31
N LYS A 253 -15.44 -12.56 17.45
CA LYS A 253 -16.28 -13.09 16.36
C LYS A 253 -16.33 -12.12 15.17
N LYS A 254 -16.53 -10.82 15.42
CA LYS A 254 -16.50 -9.78 14.37
C LYS A 254 -15.12 -9.61 13.72
N LEU A 255 -14.04 -9.81 14.46
CA LEU A 255 -12.68 -9.78 13.91
C LEU A 255 -12.46 -10.99 13.00
N GLN A 256 -12.89 -12.18 13.41
CA GLN A 256 -12.87 -13.39 12.58
C GLN A 256 -13.71 -13.22 11.31
N ASP A 257 -14.91 -12.62 11.39
CA ASP A 257 -15.73 -12.29 10.22
C ASP A 257 -14.97 -11.37 9.23
N PHE A 258 -14.24 -10.37 9.74
CA PHE A 258 -13.42 -9.50 8.90
C PHE A 258 -12.17 -10.19 8.34
N ASP A 259 -11.56 -11.11 9.08
CA ASP A 259 -10.40 -11.88 8.61
C ASP A 259 -10.81 -12.85 7.49
N LEU A 260 -11.95 -13.54 7.62
CA LEU A 260 -12.54 -14.36 6.56
C LEU A 260 -12.91 -13.53 5.32
N GLN A 261 -13.49 -12.33 5.50
CA GLN A 261 -13.76 -11.41 4.38
C GLN A 261 -12.48 -10.95 3.68
N LEU A 262 -11.42 -10.65 4.44
CA LEU A 262 -10.12 -10.26 3.87
C LEU A 262 -9.47 -11.40 3.10
N GLU A 263 -9.57 -12.63 3.60
CA GLU A 263 -9.05 -13.82 2.93
C GLU A 263 -9.84 -14.12 1.64
N ASP A 264 -11.16 -14.01 1.65
CA ASP A 264 -12.01 -14.17 0.46
C ASP A 264 -11.68 -13.13 -0.62
N ILE A 265 -11.58 -11.84 -0.25
CA ILE A 265 -11.17 -10.78 -1.20
C ILE A 265 -9.77 -11.07 -1.76
N TYR A 266 -8.83 -11.52 -0.93
CA TYR A 266 -7.46 -11.83 -1.36
C TYR A 266 -7.41 -13.02 -2.32
N ARG A 267 -8.23 -14.07 -2.10
CA ARG A 267 -8.37 -15.23 -3.00
C ARG A 267 -8.89 -14.85 -4.39
N ASN A 268 -9.56 -13.72 -4.53
CA ASN A 268 -10.04 -13.18 -5.82
C ASN A 268 -8.99 -12.35 -6.57
N PHE A 269 -7.80 -12.09 -5.99
CA PHE A 269 -6.72 -11.39 -6.70
C PHE A 269 -6.13 -12.28 -7.80
N GLN A 270 -6.06 -11.74 -9.03
CA GLN A 270 -5.54 -12.45 -10.22
C GLN A 270 -4.06 -12.12 -10.53
N LEU A 271 -3.37 -11.44 -9.61
CA LEU A 271 -1.97 -11.05 -9.69
C LEU A 271 -1.16 -11.91 -8.70
N SER A 272 0.10 -12.20 -9.01
CA SER A 272 1.02 -12.78 -8.02
C SER A 272 1.34 -11.77 -6.91
N GLU A 273 2.04 -12.20 -5.86
CA GLU A 273 2.44 -11.31 -4.77
C GLU A 273 3.42 -10.22 -5.27
N GLU A 274 4.32 -10.58 -6.18
CA GLU A 274 5.26 -9.67 -6.84
C GLU A 274 4.53 -8.69 -7.78
N ASP A 275 3.59 -9.18 -8.60
CA ASP A 275 2.74 -8.35 -9.46
C ASP A 275 1.90 -7.37 -8.61
N HIS A 276 1.38 -7.83 -7.46
CA HIS A 276 0.62 -6.99 -6.52
C HIS A 276 1.52 -5.92 -5.88
N TRP A 277 2.75 -6.26 -5.51
CA TRP A 277 3.73 -5.29 -5.02
C TRP A 277 4.05 -4.24 -6.09
N VAL A 278 4.31 -4.64 -7.33
CA VAL A 278 4.52 -3.71 -8.46
C VAL A 278 3.29 -2.84 -8.70
N TYR A 279 2.08 -3.41 -8.62
CA TYR A 279 0.82 -2.68 -8.77
C TYR A 279 0.69 -1.58 -7.71
N GLN A 280 0.92 -1.92 -6.44
CA GLN A 280 0.86 -0.97 -5.32
C GLN A 280 1.97 0.09 -5.42
N ALA A 281 3.21 -0.31 -5.68
CA ALA A 281 4.34 0.60 -5.85
C ALA A 281 4.11 1.59 -7.00
N VAL A 282 3.49 1.17 -8.11
CA VAL A 282 3.10 2.07 -9.19
C VAL A 282 1.94 2.98 -8.77
N LEU A 283 0.96 2.55 -7.97
CA LEU A 283 -0.07 3.46 -7.47
C LEU A 283 0.50 4.57 -6.56
N ASP A 284 1.44 4.21 -5.69
CA ASP A 284 2.03 5.12 -4.69
C ASP A 284 2.95 6.17 -5.33
N GLN A 285 3.58 5.86 -6.47
CA GLN A 285 4.38 6.82 -7.26
C GLN A 285 3.56 7.99 -7.83
N TYR A 286 2.24 7.85 -8.01
CA TYR A 286 1.39 8.86 -8.65
C TYR A 286 0.55 9.60 -7.60
N PRO A 287 0.79 10.91 -7.35
CA PRO A 287 0.08 11.67 -6.32
C PRO A 287 -1.44 11.75 -6.51
N GLY A 288 -2.17 11.87 -5.40
CA GLY A 288 -3.64 11.89 -5.37
C GLY A 288 -4.28 13.13 -6.04
N ASP A 289 -3.55 14.25 -6.05
CA ASP A 289 -3.93 15.55 -6.63
C ASP A 289 -3.63 15.66 -8.14
N LEU A 290 -2.94 14.66 -8.71
CA LEU A 290 -2.54 14.67 -10.12
C LEU A 290 -3.75 14.60 -11.06
N CYS A 291 -3.91 15.61 -11.93
CA CYS A 291 -4.98 15.62 -12.93
C CYS A 291 -4.87 14.39 -13.85
N GLY A 292 -5.92 13.58 -13.90
CA GLY A 292 -5.92 12.35 -14.69
C GLY A 292 -5.07 11.21 -14.12
N ARG A 293 -4.72 11.24 -12.82
CA ARG A 293 -3.98 10.19 -12.08
C ARG A 293 -4.29 8.76 -12.57
N ARG A 294 -5.58 8.40 -12.59
CA ARG A 294 -6.08 7.08 -13.00
C ARG A 294 -5.80 6.71 -14.45
N THR A 295 -5.77 7.68 -15.36
CA THR A 295 -5.35 7.42 -16.75
C THR A 295 -3.86 7.12 -16.80
N LEU A 296 -3.05 7.83 -16.02
CA LEU A 296 -1.60 7.72 -16.01
C LEU A 296 -1.10 6.44 -15.34
N TYR A 297 -1.49 6.11 -14.11
CA TYR A 297 -1.04 4.84 -13.51
C TYR A 297 -1.56 3.64 -14.28
N LEU A 298 -2.79 3.65 -14.83
CA LEU A 298 -3.25 2.54 -15.66
C LEU A 298 -2.46 2.42 -16.96
N ASP A 299 -2.03 3.53 -17.60
CA ASP A 299 -1.10 3.47 -18.75
C ASP A 299 0.26 2.88 -18.34
N MET A 300 0.75 3.21 -17.14
CA MET A 300 2.02 2.67 -16.63
C MET A 300 1.92 1.18 -16.25
N LEU A 301 0.87 0.77 -15.55
CA LEU A 301 0.58 -0.63 -15.23
C LEU A 301 0.43 -1.47 -16.51
N GLN A 302 -0.19 -0.94 -17.57
CA GLN A 302 -0.25 -1.63 -18.87
C GLN A 302 1.12 -1.76 -19.58
N ARG A 303 2.13 -0.96 -19.21
CA ARG A 303 3.51 -1.09 -19.70
C ARG A 303 4.30 -2.14 -18.89
N TYR A 304 4.07 -2.21 -17.58
CA TYR A 304 4.65 -3.26 -16.71
C TYR A 304 4.01 -4.63 -16.95
N PHE A 305 2.70 -4.68 -17.20
CA PHE A 305 1.93 -5.90 -17.42
C PHE A 305 1.38 -5.99 -18.85
N PRO A 306 2.23 -6.16 -19.89
CA PRO A 306 1.79 -6.19 -21.29
C PRO A 306 0.86 -7.38 -21.62
N HIS A 307 0.79 -8.38 -20.73
CA HIS A 307 -0.08 -9.55 -20.85
C HIS A 307 -1.46 -9.37 -20.18
N LYS A 308 -1.64 -8.34 -19.34
CA LYS A 308 -2.91 -8.07 -18.64
C LYS A 308 -3.71 -7.03 -19.40
N SER A 309 -5.03 -7.21 -19.48
CA SER A 309 -5.91 -6.25 -20.11
C SER A 309 -6.15 -5.04 -19.20
N ARG A 310 -6.52 -3.89 -19.78
CA ARG A 310 -6.92 -2.71 -19.01
C ARG A 310 -8.16 -2.98 -18.14
N HIS A 311 -9.00 -3.93 -18.54
CA HIS A 311 -10.18 -4.32 -17.77
C HIS A 311 -9.77 -5.03 -16.49
N ASP A 312 -8.88 -6.01 -16.58
CA ASP A 312 -8.38 -6.82 -15.47
C ASP A 312 -7.70 -5.92 -14.41
N LEU A 313 -6.88 -4.95 -14.85
CA LEU A 313 -6.23 -3.97 -13.96
C LEU A 313 -7.22 -3.05 -13.23
N VAL A 314 -8.38 -2.77 -13.85
CA VAL A 314 -9.49 -1.98 -13.27
C VAL A 314 -10.41 -2.85 -12.42
N GLU A 315 -10.46 -4.15 -12.64
CA GLU A 315 -11.17 -5.08 -11.78
C GLU A 315 -10.38 -5.35 -10.50
N HIS A 316 -9.08 -5.57 -10.62
CA HIS A 316 -8.13 -5.64 -9.49
C HIS A 316 -8.15 -4.38 -8.62
N GLU A 317 -8.31 -3.19 -9.21
CA GLU A 317 -8.49 -1.92 -8.50
C GLU A 317 -9.67 -1.97 -7.51
N LYS A 318 -10.81 -2.54 -7.92
CA LYS A 318 -12.00 -2.68 -7.07
C LYS A 318 -11.76 -3.64 -5.91
N TYR A 319 -11.08 -4.76 -6.17
CA TYR A 319 -10.75 -5.73 -5.12
C TYR A 319 -9.74 -5.13 -4.12
N CYS A 320 -8.78 -4.31 -4.58
CA CYS A 320 -7.91 -3.53 -3.71
C CYS A 320 -8.71 -2.53 -2.86
N ASP A 321 -9.62 -1.75 -3.44
CA ASP A 321 -10.49 -0.82 -2.70
C ASP A 321 -11.32 -1.53 -1.62
N GLN A 322 -11.92 -2.68 -1.96
CA GLN A 322 -12.67 -3.53 -1.02
C GLN A 322 -11.78 -4.05 0.11
N TYR A 323 -10.59 -4.56 -0.22
CA TYR A 323 -9.60 -5.06 0.74
C TYR A 323 -9.12 -3.96 1.69
N HIS A 324 -8.76 -2.79 1.16
CA HIS A 324 -8.38 -1.62 1.96
C HIS A 324 -9.51 -1.14 2.86
N PHE A 325 -10.76 -1.13 2.37
CA PHE A 325 -11.92 -0.79 3.18
C PHE A 325 -12.14 -1.78 4.33
N ALA A 326 -12.17 -3.10 4.06
CA ALA A 326 -12.32 -4.13 5.08
C ALA A 326 -11.18 -4.07 6.12
N ARG A 327 -9.92 -3.91 5.66
CA ARG A 327 -8.74 -3.76 6.53
C ARG A 327 -8.82 -2.50 7.40
N LYS A 328 -9.40 -1.40 6.88
CA LYS A 328 -9.67 -0.18 7.64
C LYS A 328 -10.78 -0.38 8.67
N GLN A 329 -11.87 -1.07 8.34
CA GLN A 329 -12.93 -1.41 9.30
C GLN A 329 -12.40 -2.30 10.43
N ARG A 330 -11.58 -3.31 10.11
CA ARG A 330 -10.89 -4.15 11.09
C ARG A 330 -10.04 -3.32 12.06
N ARG A 331 -9.21 -2.39 11.55
CA ARG A 331 -8.41 -1.47 12.39
C ARG A 331 -9.29 -0.61 13.30
N ILE A 332 -10.40 -0.08 12.79
CA ILE A 332 -11.37 0.70 13.58
C ILE A 332 -12.02 -0.17 14.68
N LEU A 333 -12.35 -1.43 14.38
CA LEU A 333 -12.92 -2.37 15.35
C LEU A 333 -11.95 -2.64 16.51
N ILE A 334 -10.65 -2.84 16.23
CA ILE A 334 -9.59 -3.01 17.24
C ILE A 334 -9.43 -1.73 18.09
N ALA A 335 -9.44 -0.56 17.47
CA ALA A 335 -9.37 0.71 18.20
C ALA A 335 -10.59 0.92 19.12
N ASN A 336 -11.79 0.56 18.64
CA ASN A 336 -13.02 0.60 19.42
C ASN A 336 -13.02 -0.41 20.57
N TRP A 337 -12.55 -1.64 20.35
CA TRP A 337 -12.35 -2.63 21.42
C TRP A 337 -11.41 -2.10 22.50
N ASN A 338 -10.23 -1.59 22.11
CA ASN A 338 -9.26 -1.02 23.04
C ASN A 338 -9.83 0.14 23.88
N LYS A 339 -10.64 1.01 23.28
CA LYS A 339 -11.34 2.08 24.01
C LYS A 339 -12.37 1.50 24.98
N ASN A 340 -13.28 0.67 24.47
CA ASN A 340 -14.39 0.13 25.24
C ASN A 340 -13.92 -0.82 26.36
N ARG A 341 -12.78 -1.52 26.19
CA ARG A 341 -12.10 -2.30 27.23
C ARG A 341 -11.69 -1.41 28.41
N ARG A 342 -11.03 -0.27 28.16
CA ARG A 342 -10.65 0.68 29.22
C ARG A 342 -11.89 1.24 29.92
N ASP A 343 -12.89 1.68 29.15
CA ASP A 343 -14.14 2.22 29.68
C ASP A 343 -14.92 1.18 30.52
N PHE A 344 -14.84 -0.11 30.16
CA PHE A 344 -15.41 -1.22 30.93
C PHE A 344 -14.63 -1.46 32.23
N ILE A 345 -13.31 -1.62 32.16
CA ILE A 345 -12.45 -1.86 33.33
C ILE A 345 -12.64 -0.73 34.36
N GLN A 346 -12.63 0.53 33.93
CA GLN A 346 -12.83 1.67 34.82
C GLN A 346 -14.17 1.62 35.57
N LYS A 347 -15.25 1.22 34.89
CA LYS A 347 -16.58 1.06 35.51
C LYS A 347 -16.63 -0.13 36.46
N ALA A 348 -16.07 -1.27 36.04
CA ALA A 348 -16.02 -2.48 36.84
C ALA A 348 -15.24 -2.26 38.15
N VAL A 349 -14.06 -1.61 38.08
CA VAL A 349 -13.27 -1.20 39.24
C VAL A 349 -14.08 -0.31 40.18
N LEU A 350 -14.78 0.69 39.64
CA LEU A 350 -15.63 1.60 40.43
C LEU A 350 -16.76 0.85 41.14
N THR A 351 -17.51 0.01 40.43
CA THR A 351 -18.61 -0.78 41.01
C THR A 351 -18.13 -1.77 42.07
N LEU A 352 -16.96 -2.39 41.89
CA LEU A 352 -16.35 -3.25 42.90
C LEU A 352 -15.93 -2.44 44.14
N ALA A 353 -15.33 -1.26 43.98
CA ALA A 353 -14.97 -0.39 45.09
C ALA A 353 -16.19 0.12 45.88
N GLU A 354 -17.27 0.50 45.18
CA GLU A 354 -18.56 0.87 45.80
C GLU A 354 -19.16 -0.29 46.61
N ALA A 355 -19.08 -1.51 46.08
CA ALA A 355 -19.54 -2.72 46.78
C ALA A 355 -18.68 -3.02 48.04
N CYS A 356 -17.36 -2.89 47.95
CA CYS A 356 -16.47 -3.02 49.11
C CYS A 356 -16.79 -1.99 50.20
N ALA A 357 -16.92 -0.71 49.83
CA ALA A 357 -17.26 0.36 50.78
C ALA A 357 -18.63 0.15 51.45
N THR A 358 -19.61 -0.35 50.68
CA THR A 358 -20.94 -0.71 51.21
C THR A 358 -20.84 -1.86 52.23
N HIS A 359 -20.07 -2.90 51.91
CA HIS A 359 -19.85 -4.03 52.82
C HIS A 359 -19.14 -3.63 54.12
N GLU A 360 -18.14 -2.74 54.05
CA GLU A 360 -17.47 -2.19 55.23
C GLU A 360 -18.44 -1.39 56.11
N MET A 361 -19.29 -0.56 55.49
CA MET A 361 -20.35 0.18 56.20
C MET A 361 -21.37 -0.77 56.85
N GLU A 362 -21.83 -1.80 56.16
CA GLU A 362 -22.72 -2.83 56.74
C GLU A 362 -22.05 -3.58 57.90
N SER A 363 -20.76 -3.93 57.76
CA SER A 363 -19.95 -4.60 58.77
C SER A 363 -19.79 -3.76 60.04
N THR A 364 -19.55 -2.46 59.90
CA THR A 364 -19.47 -1.53 61.06
C THR A 364 -20.82 -1.38 61.75
N LEU A 365 -21.91 -1.16 60.99
CA LEU A 365 -23.27 -1.10 61.53
C LEU A 365 -23.69 -2.40 62.24
N ALA A 366 -23.31 -3.57 61.71
CA ALA A 366 -23.56 -4.86 62.34
C ALA A 366 -22.79 -5.03 63.66
N LYS A 367 -21.51 -4.61 63.70
CA LYS A 367 -20.70 -4.60 64.92
C LYS A 367 -21.31 -3.68 65.99
N ASP A 368 -21.77 -2.49 65.62
CA ASP A 368 -22.34 -1.54 66.57
C ASP A 368 -23.74 -1.97 67.07
N ARG A 369 -24.58 -2.54 66.20
CA ARG A 369 -25.83 -3.21 66.62
C ARG A 369 -25.55 -4.33 67.62
N LYS A 370 -24.50 -5.13 67.41
CA LYS A 370 -24.11 -6.20 68.35
C LYS A 370 -23.68 -5.64 69.70
N LYS A 371 -22.81 -4.62 69.74
CA LYS A 371 -22.42 -3.93 70.99
C LYS A 371 -23.62 -3.35 71.73
N GLN A 372 -24.58 -2.76 70.99
CA GLN A 372 -25.81 -2.22 71.57
C GLN A 372 -26.69 -3.32 72.17
N GLN A 373 -26.81 -4.48 71.52
CA GLN A 373 -27.52 -5.64 72.06
C GLN A 373 -26.85 -6.19 73.32
N GLU A 374 -25.51 -6.29 73.34
CA GLU A 374 -24.72 -6.71 74.49
C GLU A 374 -24.89 -5.75 75.69
N LEU A 375 -24.81 -4.43 75.46
CA LEU A 375 -25.10 -3.40 76.47
C LEU A 375 -26.54 -3.48 77.01
N CYS A 376 -27.53 -3.63 76.13
CA CYS A 376 -28.92 -3.81 76.54
C CYS A 376 -29.13 -5.09 77.36
N ALA A 377 -28.41 -6.17 77.07
CA ALA A 377 -28.46 -7.42 77.83
C ALA A 377 -27.84 -7.26 79.23
N ASP A 378 -26.67 -6.62 79.34
CA ASP A 378 -25.99 -6.33 80.61
C ASP A 378 -26.81 -5.36 81.50
N LEU A 379 -27.34 -4.27 80.92
CA LEU A 379 -28.25 -3.36 81.63
C LEU A 379 -29.50 -4.09 82.14
N LYS A 380 -30.10 -4.97 81.32
CA LYS A 380 -31.25 -5.79 81.71
C LYS A 380 -30.91 -6.80 82.82
N ALA A 381 -29.69 -7.34 82.83
CA ALA A 381 -29.21 -8.20 83.92
C ALA A 381 -29.04 -7.40 85.22
N LYS A 382 -28.36 -6.24 85.17
CA LYS A 382 -28.18 -5.33 86.31
C LYS A 382 -29.51 -4.87 86.91
N VAL A 383 -30.46 -4.45 86.07
CA VAL A 383 -31.81 -4.04 86.54
C VAL A 383 -32.53 -5.20 87.24
N ARG A 384 -32.42 -6.45 86.75
CA ARG A 384 -32.98 -7.62 87.43
C ARG A 384 -32.33 -7.88 88.79
N CYS A 385 -31.00 -7.74 88.90
CA CYS A 385 -30.29 -7.85 90.18
C CYS A 385 -30.74 -6.77 91.17
N PHE A 386 -30.82 -5.50 90.75
CA PHE A 386 -31.29 -4.41 91.59
C PHE A 386 -32.76 -4.57 92.02
N ALA A 387 -33.63 -5.05 91.15
CA ALA A 387 -35.02 -5.36 91.51
C ALA A 387 -35.10 -6.46 92.58
N GLY A 388 -34.27 -7.51 92.48
CA GLY A 388 -34.15 -8.55 93.51
C GLY A 388 -33.68 -7.99 94.85
N VAL A 389 -32.61 -7.18 94.86
CA VAL A 389 -32.07 -6.57 96.09
C VAL A 389 -33.07 -5.59 96.72
N SER A 390 -33.81 -4.82 95.92
CA SER A 390 -34.86 -3.90 96.43
C SER A 390 -36.03 -4.66 97.08
N VAL A 391 -36.43 -5.81 96.53
CA VAL A 391 -37.44 -6.67 97.17
C VAL A 391 -36.94 -7.21 98.52
N PHE A 392 -35.67 -7.58 98.64
CA PHE A 392 -35.09 -7.96 99.93
C PHE A 392 -34.98 -6.78 100.92
N ALA A 393 -34.67 -5.56 100.44
CA ALA A 393 -34.63 -4.36 101.30
C ALA A 393 -36.01 -3.97 101.85
N TRP A 394 -37.10 -4.25 101.12
CA TRP A 394 -38.48 -4.06 101.56
C TRP A 394 -39.03 -5.20 102.44
N ILE A 395 -38.24 -6.26 102.70
CA ILE A 395 -38.61 -7.41 103.54
C ILE A 395 -37.87 -7.38 104.91
N VAL A 396 -36.98 -6.41 105.13
CA VAL A 396 -36.13 -6.29 106.35
C VAL A 396 -36.35 -4.95 107.09
N ILE A 397 -37.54 -4.36 106.94
CA ILE A 397 -38.09 -3.29 107.79
C ILE A 397 -39.52 -3.69 108.17
#